data_AF-A0A952WSE0-F1
#
_entry.id   AF-A0A952WSE0-F1
#
_cell.length_a   1.000
_cell.length_b   1.000
_cell.length_c   1.000
_cell.angle_alpha   90.00
_cell.angle_beta   90.00
_cell.angle_gamma   90.00
#
_symmetry.space_group_name_H-M   'P 1'
#
loop_
_entity.id
_entity.type
_entity.pdbx_description
1 polymer ?
#
loop_
_entity_poly.entity_id
_entity_poly.type
_entity_poly.pdbx_seq_one_letter_code
_entity_poly.pdbx_strand_id
1 'polypeptide(L)'
;MSDKNPILGMEPKPASSPEANGSVLTHAPSGWDIPADRFGEQRDVARTTDDPTYSKSKPKAKDDVLANYPEDQVARWYGRLADFTEKTAKTHGITPSVSAMMLRQWLKNRKQNGRSVFRFPAPLHVQSLSEITAEVQDHLKVYLSRKEVTLGSKAEGHTTQVRGIVPRLRDPAAFKIDPTFPSPVSMHLEKLIDLCPIPAKWIFLDHVRKDIFTGFGGFQLRTEIELQVSQYSASKRTAVVSVKSLQVSVNDEYDWNYNEYLTMPNPDHNSVSADAIESKMESIRVYHSNAQRLEQKNLAWPYPYESDRWSSTQGLMYKNVTITF
;
A
#
# COMPACT_ATOMS: atom_id res chain seq x y z
N MET A 1 -55.85 22.92 -41.58
CA MET A 1 -56.00 22.49 -40.18
C MET A 1 -56.58 21.07 -40.24
N SER A 2 -55.72 20.05 -40.16
CA SER A 2 -55.40 19.28 -38.92
C SER A 2 -56.56 18.30 -38.63
N ASP A 3 -56.42 16.98 -38.54
CA ASP A 3 -55.28 16.06 -38.50
C ASP A 3 -55.64 14.70 -39.11
N LYS A 4 -54.61 13.99 -39.61
CA LYS A 4 -54.61 12.54 -39.80
C LYS A 4 -53.81 11.92 -38.65
N ASN A 5 -54.26 10.82 -38.05
CA ASN A 5 -53.39 9.69 -37.68
C ASN A 5 -54.17 8.42 -37.31
N PRO A 6 -53.70 7.22 -37.73
CA PRO A 6 -54.33 5.93 -37.39
C PRO A 6 -53.52 5.07 -36.38
N ILE A 7 -54.28 4.44 -35.46
CA ILE A 7 -54.40 2.98 -35.15
C ILE A 7 -53.20 2.14 -34.60
N LEU A 8 -53.49 1.44 -33.47
CA LEU A 8 -53.30 0.00 -33.08
C LEU A 8 -52.48 -0.34 -31.81
N GLY A 9 -53.08 -1.17 -30.93
CA GLY A 9 -52.38 -2.00 -29.94
C GLY A 9 -53.20 -2.35 -28.68
N MET A 10 -53.93 -3.49 -28.69
CA MET A 10 -54.72 -4.02 -27.55
C MET A 10 -53.97 -5.12 -26.78
N GLU A 11 -54.04 -5.05 -25.44
CA GLU A 11 -53.81 -6.10 -24.42
C GLU A 11 -54.89 -7.21 -24.47
N PRO A 12 -54.70 -8.47 -23.93
CA PRO A 12 -54.61 -8.71 -22.46
C PRO A 12 -53.90 -10.00 -21.91
N LYS A 13 -53.60 -9.91 -20.59
CA LYS A 13 -53.33 -10.88 -19.47
C LYS A 13 -53.34 -12.42 -19.66
N PRO A 14 -52.58 -13.17 -18.81
CA PRO A 14 -53.21 -13.87 -17.67
C PRO A 14 -52.35 -13.98 -16.37
N ALA A 15 -52.88 -14.70 -15.36
CA ALA A 15 -52.46 -14.75 -13.95
C ALA A 15 -51.84 -16.10 -13.48
N SER A 16 -51.14 -16.03 -12.33
CA SER A 16 -50.89 -17.02 -11.24
C SER A 16 -49.58 -17.87 -11.14
N SER A 17 -48.93 -17.71 -9.95
CA SER A 17 -48.14 -18.64 -9.08
C SER A 17 -46.74 -19.18 -9.49
N PRO A 18 -45.89 -19.69 -8.55
CA PRO A 18 -45.69 -19.39 -7.11
C PRO A 18 -44.19 -19.15 -6.75
N GLU A 19 -43.92 -18.93 -5.46
CA GLU A 19 -42.62 -18.79 -4.78
C GLU A 19 -41.42 -19.53 -5.41
N ALA A 20 -40.31 -18.80 -5.57
CA ALA A 20 -38.98 -19.38 -5.66
C ALA A 20 -38.08 -18.67 -4.65
N ASN A 21 -37.83 -19.37 -3.54
CA ASN A 21 -36.68 -19.17 -2.66
C ASN A 21 -35.40 -19.22 -3.50
N GLY A 22 -34.98 -18.07 -4.04
CA GLY A 22 -33.70 -17.89 -4.71
C GLY A 22 -32.67 -17.48 -3.68
N SER A 23 -32.02 -18.48 -3.09
CA SER A 23 -30.77 -18.40 -2.33
C SER A 23 -29.94 -17.16 -2.69
N VAL A 24 -29.75 -16.28 -1.70
CA VAL A 24 -28.75 -15.21 -1.73
C VAL A 24 -27.38 -15.89 -1.85
N LEU A 25 -26.90 -16.05 -3.08
CA LEU A 25 -25.49 -16.31 -3.33
C LEU A 25 -24.76 -15.01 -3.03
N THR A 26 -24.36 -14.84 -1.77
CA THR A 26 -23.40 -13.82 -1.39
C THR A 26 -22.12 -14.07 -2.17
N HIS A 27 -21.85 -13.25 -3.18
CA HIS A 27 -20.50 -13.08 -3.69
C HIS A 27 -19.58 -12.89 -2.49
N ALA A 28 -18.51 -13.69 -2.39
CA ALA A 28 -17.50 -13.48 -1.37
C ALA A 28 -17.09 -11.99 -1.42
N PRO A 29 -17.20 -11.24 -0.31
CA PRO A 29 -16.85 -9.84 -0.31
C PRO A 29 -15.42 -9.72 -0.81
N SER A 30 -15.20 -8.83 -1.79
CA SER A 30 -13.87 -8.56 -2.30
C SER A 30 -13.03 -8.12 -1.09
N GLY A 31 -12.04 -8.91 -0.67
CA GLY A 31 -11.30 -8.69 0.59
C GLY A 31 -10.38 -7.45 0.56
N TRP A 32 -10.64 -6.52 -0.36
CA TRP A 32 -9.82 -5.41 -0.80
C TRP A 32 -9.88 -4.18 0.07
N ASP A 33 -11.01 -3.93 0.72
CA ASP A 33 -11.14 -2.78 1.60
C ASP A 33 -10.40 -3.10 2.89
N ILE A 34 -9.23 -2.46 3.07
CA ILE A 34 -8.46 -2.52 4.31
C ILE A 34 -9.11 -1.51 5.27
N PRO A 35 -9.64 -1.96 6.41
CA PRO A 35 -10.09 -1.05 7.46
C PRO A 35 -8.96 -0.11 7.89
N ALA A 36 -9.27 1.17 8.12
CA ALA A 36 -8.26 2.21 8.38
C ALA A 36 -7.41 1.96 9.66
N ASP A 37 -7.90 1.10 10.55
CA ASP A 37 -7.26 0.63 11.78
C ASP A 37 -6.21 -0.47 11.54
N ARG A 38 -6.21 -1.15 10.38
CA ARG A 38 -5.22 -2.19 10.05
C ARG A 38 -3.91 -1.70 9.42
N PHE A 39 -3.84 -0.42 9.03
CA PHE A 39 -2.62 0.18 8.51
C PHE A 39 -1.59 0.38 9.64
N GLY A 40 -0.30 0.19 9.36
CA GLY A 40 0.78 0.35 10.35
C GLY A 40 1.03 -0.85 11.27
N GLU A 41 0.07 -1.79 11.43
CA GLU A 41 0.17 -2.92 12.39
C GLU A 41 1.46 -3.74 12.25
N GLN A 42 1.85 -4.12 11.02
CA GLN A 42 3.06 -4.92 10.79
C GLN A 42 4.36 -4.13 11.07
N ARG A 43 4.32 -2.81 10.87
CA ARG A 43 5.47 -1.92 11.12
C ARG A 43 5.68 -1.74 12.61
N ASP A 44 4.62 -1.59 13.40
CA ASP A 44 4.71 -1.49 14.86
C ASP A 44 5.24 -2.77 15.51
N VAL A 45 4.88 -3.93 14.97
CA VAL A 45 5.47 -5.22 15.39
C VAL A 45 6.98 -5.26 15.08
N ALA A 46 7.41 -4.77 13.92
CA ALA A 46 8.83 -4.70 13.57
C ALA A 46 9.59 -3.68 14.44
N ARG A 47 8.95 -2.55 14.81
CA ARG A 47 9.53 -1.51 15.69
C ARG A 47 9.63 -1.94 17.16
N THR A 48 8.81 -2.88 17.63
CA THR A 48 8.79 -3.35 19.02
C THR A 48 9.78 -4.47 19.33
N THR A 49 10.31 -5.16 18.32
CA THR A 49 11.50 -5.99 18.50
C THR A 49 12.72 -5.08 18.61
N ASP A 50 13.35 -5.03 19.79
CA ASP A 50 14.51 -4.18 20.11
C ASP A 50 15.57 -4.21 18.99
N ASP A 51 15.49 -3.26 18.06
CA ASP A 51 16.48 -3.09 17.01
C ASP A 51 17.61 -2.19 17.55
N PRO A 52 18.81 -2.73 17.80
CA PRO A 52 19.94 -1.97 18.36
C PRO A 52 20.53 -0.96 17.36
N THR A 53 20.04 -0.90 16.11
CA THR A 53 20.56 0.02 15.08
C THR A 53 19.96 1.43 15.14
N TYR A 54 18.92 1.64 15.95
CA TYR A 54 18.30 2.94 16.13
C TYR A 54 18.96 3.69 17.30
N SER A 55 19.70 4.75 16.97
CA SER A 55 20.36 5.60 17.96
C SER A 55 19.33 6.25 18.89
N LYS A 56 19.17 5.71 20.11
CA LYS A 56 18.44 6.30 21.25
C LYS A 56 19.11 7.54 21.83
N SER A 57 20.04 8.19 21.11
CA SER A 57 20.71 9.39 21.61
C SER A 57 19.72 10.56 21.61
N LYS A 58 19.31 11.01 22.79
CA LYS A 58 18.53 12.25 22.94
C LYS A 58 19.21 13.38 22.15
N PRO A 59 18.46 14.12 21.31
CA PRO A 59 18.99 15.27 20.59
C PRO A 59 19.69 16.23 21.55
N LYS A 60 20.91 16.66 21.23
CA LYS A 60 21.45 17.86 21.91
C LYS A 60 20.66 19.04 21.34
N ALA A 61 19.97 19.79 22.20
CA ALA A 61 19.07 20.89 21.81
C ALA A 61 19.70 21.91 20.83
N LYS A 62 21.03 22.06 20.87
CA LYS A 62 21.79 22.94 19.97
C LYS A 62 21.84 22.51 18.49
N ASP A 63 21.53 21.25 18.19
CA ASP A 63 21.58 20.72 16.82
C ASP A 63 20.19 20.76 16.13
N ASP A 64 19.12 21.04 16.88
CA ASP A 64 17.75 21.14 16.36
C ASP A 64 17.45 22.59 15.94
N VAL A 65 17.81 22.91 14.70
CA VAL A 65 17.60 24.24 14.11
C VAL A 65 16.13 24.63 14.16
N LEU A 66 15.23 23.71 13.81
CA LEU A 66 13.82 24.00 13.67
C LEU A 66 13.17 24.32 15.02
N ALA A 67 13.67 23.75 16.13
CA ALA A 67 13.12 23.98 17.48
C ALA A 67 13.06 25.47 17.88
N ASN A 68 13.90 26.33 17.30
CA ASN A 68 13.95 27.75 17.61
C ASN A 68 12.90 28.59 16.84
N TYR A 69 12.14 27.97 15.94
CA TYR A 69 11.17 28.66 15.09
C TYR A 69 9.71 28.34 15.50
N PRO A 70 8.78 29.30 15.32
CA PRO A 70 7.34 29.06 15.51
C PRO A 70 6.81 27.92 14.65
N GLU A 71 5.80 27.21 15.16
CA GLU A 71 5.25 26.01 14.52
C GLU A 71 4.65 26.28 13.14
N ASP A 72 4.05 27.45 12.92
CA ASP A 72 3.52 27.85 11.61
C ASP A 72 4.65 28.07 10.58
N GLN A 73 5.78 28.64 11.01
CA GLN A 73 6.95 28.81 10.16
C GLN A 73 7.59 27.46 9.82
N VAL A 74 7.62 26.54 10.78
CA VAL A 74 8.15 25.18 10.58
C VAL A 74 7.24 24.38 9.64
N ALA A 75 5.92 24.52 9.76
CA ALA A 75 4.97 23.93 8.82
C ALA A 75 5.18 24.45 7.38
N ARG A 76 5.41 25.77 7.23
CA ARG A 76 5.75 26.37 5.92
C ARG A 76 7.08 25.85 5.38
N TRP A 77 8.08 25.66 6.24
CA TRP A 77 9.37 25.08 5.86
C TRP A 77 9.22 23.65 5.34
N TYR A 78 8.42 22.79 6.00
CA TYR A 78 8.10 21.46 5.46
C TYR A 78 7.38 21.52 4.11
N GLY A 79 6.50 22.52 3.91
CA GLY A 79 5.86 22.77 2.62
C GLY A 79 6.89 23.09 1.53
N ARG A 80 7.84 23.99 1.81
CA ARG A 80 8.96 24.30 0.90
C ARG A 80 9.88 23.10 0.68
N LEU A 81 10.11 22.27 1.70
CA LEU A 81 10.86 21.02 1.57
C LEU A 81 10.17 20.09 0.56
N ALA A 82 8.85 19.93 0.65
CA ALA A 82 8.11 19.12 -0.34
C ALA A 82 8.25 19.68 -1.76
N ASP A 83 8.19 21.00 -1.93
CA ASP A 83 8.37 21.64 -3.23
C ASP A 83 9.78 21.48 -3.78
N PHE A 84 10.79 21.60 -2.92
CA PHE A 84 12.18 21.32 -3.25
C PHE A 84 12.35 19.86 -3.68
N THR A 85 11.83 18.91 -2.90
CA THR A 85 11.92 17.47 -3.20
C THR A 85 11.25 17.13 -4.53
N GLU A 86 10.07 17.67 -4.82
CA GLU A 86 9.41 17.48 -6.12
C GLU A 86 10.27 18.00 -7.28
N LYS A 87 10.82 19.21 -7.13
CA LYS A 87 11.66 19.83 -8.15
C LYS A 87 12.92 19.00 -8.41
N THR A 88 13.59 18.53 -7.37
CA THR A 88 14.76 17.66 -7.47
C THR A 88 14.40 16.30 -8.06
N ALA A 89 13.31 15.67 -7.62
CA ALA A 89 12.85 14.40 -8.18
C ALA A 89 12.63 14.50 -9.70
N LYS A 90 12.02 15.59 -10.15
CA LYS A 90 11.79 15.86 -11.58
C LYS A 90 13.08 15.95 -12.39
N THR A 91 14.18 16.48 -11.86
CA THR A 91 15.48 16.50 -12.58
C THR A 91 16.08 15.11 -12.78
N HIS A 92 15.58 14.12 -12.04
CA HIS A 92 15.96 12.71 -12.18
C HIS A 92 14.88 11.85 -12.87
N GLY A 93 13.90 12.48 -13.53
CA GLY A 93 12.83 11.77 -14.23
C GLY A 93 11.79 11.11 -13.34
N ILE A 94 11.74 11.48 -12.05
CA ILE A 94 10.79 10.96 -11.08
C ILE A 94 9.58 11.91 -11.03
N THR A 95 8.40 11.42 -11.41
CA THR A 95 7.16 12.22 -11.40
C THR A 95 5.93 11.31 -11.31
N PRO A 96 4.99 11.55 -10.36
CA PRO A 96 5.12 12.48 -9.23
C PRO A 96 6.12 11.99 -8.17
N SER A 97 6.73 12.89 -7.40
CA SER A 97 7.54 12.51 -6.23
C SER A 97 6.65 11.93 -5.12
N VAL A 98 6.96 10.71 -4.66
CA VAL A 98 6.24 10.08 -3.55
C VAL A 98 6.50 10.85 -2.27
N SER A 99 7.77 11.21 -2.00
CA SER A 99 8.17 11.97 -0.82
C SER A 99 7.41 13.28 -0.69
N ALA A 100 7.38 14.07 -1.77
CA ALA A 100 6.72 15.36 -1.77
C ALA A 100 5.19 15.22 -1.65
N MET A 101 4.59 14.24 -2.33
CA MET A 101 3.17 13.96 -2.25
C MET A 101 2.74 13.61 -0.81
N MET A 102 3.46 12.70 -0.17
CA MET A 102 3.16 12.27 1.20
C MET A 102 3.36 13.41 2.21
N LEU A 103 4.48 14.12 2.13
CA LEU A 103 4.74 15.24 3.03
C LEU A 103 3.67 16.35 2.90
N ARG A 104 3.23 16.67 1.68
CA ARG A 104 2.13 17.63 1.46
C ARG A 104 0.81 17.13 2.04
N GLN A 105 0.52 15.83 1.90
CA GLN A 105 -0.70 15.27 2.45
C GLN A 105 -0.69 15.32 3.99
N TRP A 106 0.43 15.01 4.63
CA TRP A 106 0.60 15.15 6.08
C TRP A 106 0.32 16.58 6.55
N LEU A 107 0.88 17.58 5.86
CA LEU A 107 0.66 19.01 6.15
C LEU A 107 -0.78 19.48 5.90
N LYS A 108 -1.53 18.82 5.01
CA LYS A 108 -2.95 19.12 4.74
C LYS A 108 -3.88 18.39 5.70
N ASN A 109 -3.45 17.25 6.23
CA ASN A 109 -4.29 16.43 7.09
C ASN A 109 -4.43 17.03 8.50
N ARG A 110 -5.58 16.82 9.12
CA ARG A 110 -5.93 17.40 10.43
C ARG A 110 -6.53 16.30 11.30
N LYS A 111 -6.33 16.39 12.61
CA LYS A 111 -6.87 15.44 13.59
C LYS A 111 -8.39 15.26 13.47
N GLN A 112 -9.10 16.36 13.15
CA GLN A 112 -10.55 16.37 12.95
C GLN A 112 -11.03 15.57 11.73
N ASN A 113 -10.15 15.29 10.76
CA ASN A 113 -10.49 14.49 9.58
C ASN A 113 -10.52 12.98 9.88
N GLY A 114 -10.10 12.57 11.08
CA GLY A 114 -9.99 11.16 11.45
C GLY A 114 -8.90 10.42 10.65
N ARG A 115 -9.02 9.08 10.59
CA ARG A 115 -8.12 8.20 9.82
C ARG A 115 -8.60 8.01 8.38
N SER A 116 -8.87 9.10 7.66
CA SER A 116 -9.25 9.01 6.24
C SER A 116 -8.08 8.47 5.41
N VAL A 117 -8.32 7.44 4.61
CA VAL A 117 -7.29 6.85 3.73
C VAL A 117 -6.96 7.79 2.59
N PHE A 118 -5.69 8.16 2.48
CA PHE A 118 -5.17 8.89 1.33
C PHE A 118 -4.92 7.93 0.17
N ARG A 119 -5.66 8.10 -0.93
CA ARG A 119 -5.48 7.33 -2.16
C ARG A 119 -4.72 8.12 -3.22
N PHE A 120 -3.79 7.47 -3.91
CA PHE A 120 -2.93 8.12 -4.90
C PHE A 120 -2.56 7.17 -6.05
N PRO A 121 -2.32 7.68 -7.27
CA PRO A 121 -1.87 6.83 -8.37
C PRO A 121 -0.49 6.26 -8.08
N ALA A 122 -0.33 4.94 -8.20
CA ALA A 122 0.97 4.29 -8.02
C ALA A 122 1.98 4.81 -9.07
N PRO A 123 3.02 5.58 -8.70
CA PRO A 123 3.95 6.14 -9.68
C PRO A 123 4.77 5.04 -10.37
N LEU A 124 5.17 5.27 -11.62
CA LEU A 124 5.84 4.24 -12.43
C LEU A 124 7.14 3.73 -11.78
N HIS A 125 7.92 4.62 -11.14
CA HIS A 125 9.17 4.25 -10.45
C HIS A 125 8.94 3.42 -9.18
N VAL A 126 7.74 3.49 -8.58
CA VAL A 126 7.32 2.58 -7.51
C VAL A 126 6.96 1.23 -8.13
N GLN A 127 6.14 1.21 -9.19
CA GLN A 127 5.72 -0.04 -9.84
C GLN A 127 6.91 -0.86 -10.37
N SER A 128 7.95 -0.19 -10.86
CA SER A 128 9.14 -0.83 -11.45
C SER A 128 10.26 -1.12 -10.44
N LEU A 129 10.05 -0.86 -9.15
CA LEU A 129 11.05 -1.10 -8.12
C LEU A 129 11.41 -2.59 -8.06
N SER A 130 12.70 -2.91 -8.02
CA SER A 130 13.20 -4.28 -8.07
C SER A 130 12.71 -5.13 -6.90
N GLU A 131 12.58 -4.53 -5.72
CA GLU A 131 12.13 -5.12 -4.47
C GLU A 131 10.66 -5.56 -4.60
N ILE A 132 9.82 -4.70 -5.20
CA ILE A 132 8.42 -5.04 -5.53
C ILE A 132 8.38 -6.14 -6.60
N THR A 133 9.18 -6.00 -7.66
CA THR A 133 9.22 -6.95 -8.77
C THR A 133 9.61 -8.35 -8.30
N ALA A 134 10.61 -8.45 -7.42
CA ALA A 134 11.06 -9.70 -6.82
C ALA A 134 9.98 -10.30 -5.90
N GLU A 135 9.35 -9.47 -5.06
CA GLU A 135 8.33 -9.97 -4.15
C GLU A 135 7.06 -10.43 -4.88
N VAL A 136 6.64 -9.73 -5.94
CA VAL A 136 5.49 -10.17 -6.76
C VAL A 136 5.78 -11.54 -7.39
N GLN A 137 7.01 -11.80 -7.82
CA GLN A 137 7.41 -13.14 -8.31
C GLN A 137 7.35 -14.19 -7.20
N ASP A 138 7.78 -13.86 -5.99
CA ASP A 138 7.73 -14.78 -4.87
C ASP A 138 6.29 -15.05 -4.41
N HIS A 139 5.43 -14.03 -4.34
CA HIS A 139 4.00 -14.19 -4.13
C HIS A 139 3.36 -15.07 -5.22
N LEU A 140 3.74 -14.89 -6.48
CA LEU A 140 3.25 -15.72 -7.60
C LEU A 140 3.65 -17.20 -7.43
N LYS A 141 4.89 -17.48 -7.03
CA LYS A 141 5.32 -18.84 -6.68
C LYS A 141 4.47 -19.40 -5.55
N VAL A 142 4.21 -18.62 -4.50
CA VAL A 142 3.34 -19.05 -3.39
C VAL A 142 1.95 -19.41 -3.89
N TYR A 143 1.29 -18.54 -4.64
CA TYR A 143 -0.05 -18.76 -5.19
C TYR A 143 -0.14 -20.03 -6.03
N LEU A 144 0.88 -20.30 -6.85
CA LEU A 144 0.93 -21.47 -7.75
C LEU A 144 1.52 -22.72 -7.08
N SER A 145 1.93 -22.65 -5.82
CA SER A 145 2.59 -23.75 -5.10
C SER A 145 1.69 -24.43 -4.06
N ARG A 146 2.28 -25.43 -3.40
CA ARG A 146 1.77 -26.08 -2.20
C ARG A 146 2.22 -25.40 -0.89
N LYS A 147 2.95 -24.28 -0.96
CA LYS A 147 3.65 -23.71 0.20
C LYS A 147 2.62 -23.19 1.22
N GLU A 148 2.68 -23.75 2.43
CA GLU A 148 2.00 -23.17 3.58
C GLU A 148 2.73 -21.89 3.99
N VAL A 149 1.99 -20.81 4.22
CA VAL A 149 2.54 -19.54 4.66
C VAL A 149 1.96 -19.25 6.03
N THR A 150 2.81 -19.05 7.03
CA THR A 150 2.36 -18.61 8.34
C THR A 150 2.13 -17.10 8.27
N LEU A 151 0.94 -16.65 8.68
CA LEU A 151 0.60 -15.22 8.76
C LEU A 151 0.32 -14.84 10.22
N GLY A 152 0.54 -13.57 10.54
CA GLY A 152 0.26 -12.97 11.85
C GLY A 152 1.52 -12.67 12.67
N SER A 153 1.43 -11.64 13.49
CA SER A 153 2.43 -11.30 14.51
C SER A 153 2.28 -12.23 15.73
N LYS A 154 3.33 -12.34 16.55
CA LYS A 154 3.30 -13.13 17.81
C LYS A 154 2.16 -12.73 18.76
N ALA A 155 1.59 -11.54 18.61
CA ALA A 155 0.58 -10.98 19.51
C ALA A 155 -0.83 -11.52 19.26
N GLU A 156 -1.16 -11.97 18.05
CA GLU A 156 -2.55 -12.33 17.66
C GLU A 156 -2.79 -13.84 17.53
N GLY A 157 -1.82 -14.66 17.91
CA GLY A 157 -1.86 -16.10 17.68
C GLY A 157 -1.53 -16.43 16.23
N HIS A 158 -0.51 -17.26 16.01
CA HIS A 158 -0.16 -17.71 14.67
C HIS A 158 -1.35 -18.48 14.08
N THR A 159 -1.97 -17.93 13.03
CA THR A 159 -2.85 -18.74 12.17
C THR A 159 -2.02 -19.18 10.97
N THR A 160 -1.67 -20.46 10.93
CA THR A 160 -1.11 -21.07 9.73
C THR A 160 -2.21 -21.08 8.66
N GLN A 161 -2.30 -20.01 7.88
CA GLN A 161 -3.26 -19.93 6.79
C GLN A 161 -2.60 -20.39 5.50
N VAL A 162 -3.08 -21.51 4.99
CA VAL A 162 -2.54 -22.06 3.75
C VAL A 162 -3.03 -21.24 2.55
N ARG A 163 -2.11 -20.58 1.85
CA ARG A 163 -2.41 -19.52 0.85
C ARG A 163 -2.12 -19.90 -0.61
N GLY A 164 -1.53 -21.06 -0.87
CA GLY A 164 -1.42 -21.60 -2.23
C GLY A 164 -2.75 -22.10 -2.79
N ILE A 165 -2.87 -22.21 -4.12
CA ILE A 165 -4.07 -22.77 -4.75
C ILE A 165 -4.32 -24.23 -4.33
N VAL A 166 -3.26 -25.01 -4.14
CA VAL A 166 -3.35 -26.45 -3.85
C VAL A 166 -4.12 -26.74 -2.56
N PRO A 167 -3.89 -26.05 -1.44
CA PRO A 167 -4.58 -26.38 -0.20
C PRO A 167 -5.96 -25.75 -0.10
N ARG A 168 -6.30 -24.79 -0.98
CA ARG A 168 -7.67 -24.27 -1.13
C ARG A 168 -8.53 -25.11 -2.07
N LEU A 169 -7.90 -25.85 -2.98
CA LEU A 169 -8.53 -26.99 -3.66
C LEU A 169 -8.76 -28.18 -2.70
N ARG A 170 -8.34 -28.10 -1.42
CA ARG A 170 -8.62 -29.10 -0.40
C ARG A 170 -9.59 -28.47 0.60
N ASP A 171 -10.80 -29.02 0.68
CA ASP A 171 -11.75 -28.70 1.76
C ASP A 171 -11.05 -28.90 3.13
N PRO A 172 -11.13 -27.92 4.07
CA PRO A 172 -10.48 -28.02 5.38
C PRO A 172 -11.00 -29.18 6.25
N ALA A 173 -12.20 -29.70 5.98
CA ALA A 173 -12.85 -30.71 6.82
C ALA A 173 -12.90 -32.11 6.19
N ALA A 174 -12.76 -32.23 4.87
CA ALA A 174 -12.71 -33.51 4.20
C ALA A 174 -11.84 -33.40 2.96
N PHE A 175 -11.10 -34.44 2.61
CA PHE A 175 -10.45 -34.57 1.30
C PHE A 175 -11.50 -34.76 0.17
N LYS A 176 -12.48 -33.87 0.06
CA LYS A 176 -13.49 -33.82 -0.99
C LYS A 176 -13.40 -32.46 -1.67
N ILE A 177 -13.41 -32.51 -3.00
CA ILE A 177 -13.28 -31.32 -3.83
C ILE A 177 -14.68 -31.01 -4.29
N ASP A 178 -15.10 -29.79 -3.98
CA ASP A 178 -16.40 -29.31 -4.38
C ASP A 178 -16.44 -29.19 -5.92
N PRO A 179 -17.25 -29.96 -6.65
CA PRO A 179 -17.43 -29.75 -8.09
C PRO A 179 -18.11 -28.40 -8.40
N THR A 180 -18.63 -27.71 -7.39
CA THR A 180 -19.11 -26.31 -7.48
C THR A 180 -18.02 -25.29 -7.14
N PHE A 181 -16.75 -25.71 -7.01
CA PHE A 181 -15.64 -24.84 -6.66
C PHE A 181 -15.66 -23.56 -7.51
N PRO A 182 -15.80 -22.39 -6.88
CA PRO A 182 -16.01 -21.15 -7.61
C PRO A 182 -14.73 -20.82 -8.37
N SER A 183 -14.79 -20.97 -9.70
CA SER A 183 -13.84 -20.38 -10.61
C SER A 183 -14.48 -19.14 -11.22
N PRO A 184 -13.82 -17.97 -11.20
CA PRO A 184 -12.42 -17.76 -10.80
C PRO A 184 -12.18 -17.76 -9.28
N VAL A 185 -10.95 -18.11 -8.89
CA VAL A 185 -10.47 -18.14 -7.50
C VAL A 185 -9.63 -16.89 -7.23
N SER A 186 -10.00 -16.11 -6.21
CA SER A 186 -9.23 -14.95 -5.78
C SER A 186 -8.39 -15.25 -4.53
N MET A 187 -7.13 -14.81 -4.52
CA MET A 187 -6.22 -14.98 -3.39
C MET A 187 -5.38 -13.71 -3.20
N HIS A 188 -5.13 -13.33 -1.94
CA HIS A 188 -4.26 -12.19 -1.62
C HIS A 188 -3.15 -12.56 -0.62
N LEU A 189 -2.07 -11.81 -0.70
CA LEU A 189 -0.88 -11.86 0.15
C LEU A 189 -0.42 -10.44 0.44
N GLU A 190 0.09 -10.23 1.66
CA GLU A 190 0.64 -8.97 2.14
C GLU A 190 2.02 -9.24 2.72
N LYS A 191 2.98 -8.34 2.45
CA LYS A 191 4.32 -8.39 3.03
C LYS A 191 4.91 -7.00 3.21
N LEU A 192 5.53 -6.77 4.35
CA LEU A 192 6.34 -5.58 4.60
C LEU A 192 7.59 -5.59 3.71
N ILE A 193 7.74 -4.53 2.92
CA ILE A 193 8.94 -4.20 2.16
C ILE A 193 9.71 -3.14 2.94
N ASP A 194 10.91 -3.52 3.38
CA ASP A 194 11.88 -2.59 3.94
C ASP A 194 12.88 -2.20 2.85
N LEU A 195 12.93 -0.91 2.53
CA LEU A 195 13.82 -0.36 1.51
C LEU A 195 15.21 -0.01 2.04
N CYS A 196 15.36 0.14 3.35
CA CYS A 196 16.61 0.59 3.94
C CYS A 196 16.69 0.19 5.41
N PRO A 197 17.11 -1.05 5.72
CA PRO A 197 17.18 -1.55 7.09
C PRO A 197 18.21 -0.82 7.97
N ILE A 198 19.00 0.10 7.41
CA ILE A 198 20.05 0.83 8.14
C ILE A 198 20.11 2.30 7.65
N PRO A 199 19.87 3.31 8.50
CA PRO A 199 19.89 4.73 8.12
C PRO A 199 21.19 5.20 7.44
N ALA A 200 22.34 4.62 7.80
CA ALA A 200 23.63 4.89 7.17
C ALA A 200 23.67 4.54 5.67
N LYS A 201 22.73 3.72 5.18
CA LYS A 201 22.62 3.36 3.75
C LYS A 201 21.87 4.40 2.92
N TRP A 202 21.12 5.33 3.54
CA TRP A 202 20.31 6.33 2.83
C TRP A 202 21.15 7.17 1.86
N ILE A 203 22.34 7.61 2.29
CA ILE A 203 23.23 8.44 1.44
C ILE A 203 23.63 7.72 0.15
N PHE A 204 23.71 6.38 0.17
CA PHE A 204 24.11 5.54 -0.96
C PHE A 204 22.94 5.13 -1.85
N LEU A 205 21.69 5.45 -1.47
CA LEU A 205 20.53 5.19 -2.31
C LEU A 205 20.58 6.08 -3.56
N ASP A 206 20.16 5.51 -4.69
CA ASP A 206 19.86 6.28 -5.90
C ASP A 206 18.66 7.21 -5.67
N HIS A 207 18.40 8.14 -6.61
CA HIS A 207 17.34 9.13 -6.46
C HIS A 207 15.93 8.51 -6.39
N VAL A 208 15.69 7.38 -7.06
CA VAL A 208 14.41 6.68 -7.02
C VAL A 208 14.19 6.10 -5.63
N ARG A 209 15.17 5.35 -5.11
CA ARG A 209 15.10 4.77 -3.77
C ARG A 209 15.03 5.84 -2.68
N LYS A 210 15.71 6.97 -2.84
CA LYS A 210 15.59 8.11 -1.91
C LYS A 210 14.18 8.68 -1.88
N ASP A 211 13.54 8.86 -3.04
CA ASP A 211 12.16 9.36 -3.13
C ASP A 211 11.15 8.39 -2.49
N ILE A 212 11.32 7.08 -2.71
CA ILE A 212 10.41 6.08 -2.15
C ILE A 212 10.66 5.90 -0.65
N PHE A 213 11.92 5.79 -0.22
CA PHE A 213 12.26 5.64 1.19
C PHE A 213 11.85 6.86 2.01
N THR A 214 12.13 8.08 1.54
CA THR A 214 11.79 9.29 2.30
C THR A 214 10.28 9.54 2.32
N GLY A 215 9.54 8.99 1.35
CA GLY A 215 8.08 9.09 1.29
C GLY A 215 7.34 7.99 2.05
N PHE A 216 7.86 6.76 2.08
CA PHE A 216 7.18 5.62 2.71
C PHE A 216 7.88 5.15 4.00
N GLY A 217 9.21 5.27 4.11
CA GLY A 217 10.07 4.66 5.14
C GLY A 217 10.23 3.14 4.95
N GLY A 218 9.10 2.48 4.74
CA GLY A 218 8.86 1.11 4.30
C GLY A 218 7.39 1.02 3.88
N PHE A 219 6.90 -0.11 3.40
CA PHE A 219 5.47 -0.21 3.05
C PHE A 219 5.00 -1.65 3.02
N GLN A 220 3.70 -1.87 3.22
CA GLN A 220 3.10 -3.18 2.95
C GLN A 220 2.80 -3.29 1.46
N LEU A 221 3.40 -4.29 0.83
CA LEU A 221 3.06 -4.71 -0.52
C LEU A 221 1.92 -5.71 -0.45
N ARG A 222 0.80 -5.38 -1.10
CA ARG A 222 -0.33 -6.29 -1.26
C ARG A 222 -0.41 -6.75 -2.72
N THR A 223 -0.49 -8.06 -2.91
CA THR A 223 -0.83 -8.65 -4.21
C THR A 223 -2.15 -9.38 -4.11
N GLU A 224 -2.91 -9.38 -5.19
CA GLU A 224 -4.09 -10.21 -5.34
C GLU A 224 -4.08 -10.85 -6.72
N ILE A 225 -4.32 -12.15 -6.75
CA ILE A 225 -4.36 -12.95 -7.97
C ILE A 225 -5.75 -13.52 -8.15
N GLU A 226 -6.18 -13.55 -9.40
CA GLU A 226 -7.38 -14.24 -9.85
C GLU A 226 -6.94 -15.39 -10.75
N LEU A 227 -7.26 -16.63 -10.35
CA LEU A 227 -6.92 -17.84 -11.08
C LEU A 227 -8.16 -18.48 -11.68
N GLN A 228 -8.10 -18.77 -12.97
CA GLN A 228 -9.06 -19.64 -13.64
C GLN A 228 -8.57 -21.08 -13.56
N VAL A 229 -9.40 -21.97 -13.02
CA VAL A 229 -9.18 -23.42 -13.12
C VAL A 229 -9.94 -23.92 -14.34
N SER A 230 -9.25 -24.54 -15.30
CA SER A 230 -9.85 -25.02 -16.55
C SER A 230 -10.01 -26.53 -16.59
N GLN A 231 -9.11 -27.28 -15.93
CA GLN A 231 -9.19 -28.73 -15.82
C GLN A 231 -8.75 -29.17 -14.44
N TYR A 232 -9.34 -30.27 -13.98
CA TYR A 232 -9.04 -30.86 -12.69
C TYR A 232 -9.07 -32.40 -12.81
N SER A 233 -8.10 -33.08 -12.20
CA SER A 233 -8.03 -34.53 -12.13
C SER A 233 -7.75 -34.99 -10.71
N ALA A 234 -8.76 -35.56 -10.05
CA ALA A 234 -8.62 -36.15 -8.72
C ALA A 234 -7.65 -37.33 -8.71
N SER A 235 -7.74 -38.21 -9.70
CA SER A 235 -6.92 -39.42 -9.79
C SER A 235 -5.44 -39.09 -10.01
N LYS A 236 -5.14 -38.08 -10.83
CA LYS A 236 -3.77 -37.62 -11.10
C LYS A 236 -3.30 -36.56 -10.11
N ARG A 237 -4.18 -36.09 -9.23
CA ARG A 237 -3.98 -34.95 -8.35
C ARG A 237 -3.40 -33.75 -9.11
N THR A 238 -4.02 -33.40 -10.23
CA THR A 238 -3.57 -32.28 -11.07
C THR A 238 -4.68 -31.28 -11.33
N ALA A 239 -4.30 -30.02 -11.51
CA ALA A 239 -5.18 -28.95 -11.97
C ALA A 239 -4.48 -28.12 -13.04
N VAL A 240 -5.21 -27.73 -14.07
CA VAL A 240 -4.73 -26.78 -15.09
C VAL A 240 -5.29 -25.42 -14.73
N VAL A 241 -4.39 -24.46 -14.51
CA VAL A 241 -4.73 -23.12 -14.05
C VAL A 241 -4.19 -22.06 -15.00
N SER A 242 -4.90 -20.95 -15.11
CA SER A 242 -4.44 -19.76 -15.82
C SER A 242 -4.62 -18.54 -14.94
N VAL A 243 -3.64 -17.64 -14.93
CA VAL A 243 -3.78 -16.35 -14.23
C VAL A 243 -4.65 -15.42 -15.07
N LYS A 244 -5.79 -15.00 -14.52
CA LYS A 244 -6.70 -14.02 -15.14
C LYS A 244 -6.25 -12.61 -14.86
N SER A 245 -5.92 -12.32 -13.60
CA SER A 245 -5.44 -11.02 -13.19
C SER A 245 -4.45 -11.18 -12.04
N LEU A 246 -3.49 -10.25 -11.96
CA LEU A 246 -2.57 -10.09 -10.84
C LEU A 246 -2.46 -8.60 -10.56
N GLN A 247 -3.16 -8.15 -9.53
CA GLN A 247 -3.16 -6.75 -9.09
C GLN A 247 -2.18 -6.56 -7.95
N VAL A 248 -1.56 -5.39 -7.92
CA VAL A 248 -0.57 -5.00 -6.91
C VAL A 248 -0.95 -3.61 -6.38
N SER A 249 -0.73 -3.40 -5.09
CA SER A 249 -0.88 -2.10 -4.43
C SER A 249 0.13 -1.97 -3.30
N VAL A 250 0.54 -0.75 -2.96
CA VAL A 250 1.26 -0.45 -1.72
C VAL A 250 0.34 0.25 -0.75
N ASN A 251 0.45 -0.08 0.52
CA ASN A 251 -0.31 0.56 1.59
C ASN A 251 0.51 0.58 2.88
N ASP A 252 0.29 1.60 3.71
CA ASP A 252 0.79 1.65 5.09
C ASP A 252 0.19 2.87 5.84
N GLU A 253 0.69 3.15 7.03
CA GLU A 253 0.49 4.43 7.72
C GLU A 253 1.67 5.37 7.49
N TYR A 254 1.37 6.63 7.13
CA TYR A 254 2.35 7.70 7.11
C TYR A 254 2.40 8.36 8.50
N ASP A 255 3.46 8.05 9.23
CA ASP A 255 3.70 8.49 10.60
C ASP A 255 5.18 8.84 10.83
N TRP A 256 5.46 9.46 11.97
CA TRP A 256 6.82 9.83 12.35
C TRP A 256 7.24 9.10 13.63
N ASN A 257 8.41 8.47 13.62
CA ASN A 257 9.07 8.07 14.86
C ASN A 257 9.74 9.30 15.49
N TYR A 258 9.14 9.87 16.54
CA TYR A 258 9.63 11.12 17.16
C TYR A 258 11.00 11.04 17.83
N ASN A 259 11.54 9.82 17.99
CA ASN A 259 12.89 9.62 18.55
C ASN A 259 13.99 9.69 17.48
N GLU A 260 13.62 9.87 16.21
CA GLU A 260 14.55 9.88 15.08
C GLU A 260 14.79 11.29 14.52
N TYR A 261 15.77 11.36 13.62
CA TYR A 261 16.04 12.52 12.80
C TYR A 261 16.52 12.08 11.42
N LEU A 262 16.38 12.97 10.44
CA LEU A 262 16.98 12.84 9.12
C LEU A 262 17.77 14.10 8.78
N THR A 263 18.92 13.94 8.13
CA THR A 263 19.62 15.08 7.54
C THR A 263 19.04 15.32 6.15
N MET A 264 18.40 16.45 5.97
CA MET A 264 17.68 16.82 4.75
C MET A 264 18.34 18.04 4.09
N PRO A 265 18.27 18.17 2.75
CA PRO A 265 18.65 19.41 2.09
C PRO A 265 17.79 20.57 2.64
N ASN A 266 18.40 21.74 2.81
CA ASN A 266 17.68 22.92 3.24
C ASN A 266 17.00 23.59 2.03
N PRO A 267 15.66 23.62 1.93
CA PRO A 267 14.97 24.30 0.83
C PRO A 267 15.23 25.82 0.82
N ASP A 268 15.67 26.38 1.94
CA ASP A 268 15.94 27.82 2.11
C ASP A 268 17.42 28.17 1.88
N HIS A 269 18.27 27.21 1.48
CA HIS A 269 19.67 27.50 1.19
C HIS A 269 19.80 28.58 0.09
N ASN A 270 20.57 29.62 0.37
CA ASN A 270 20.71 30.84 -0.44
C ASN A 270 19.42 31.63 -0.67
N SER A 271 18.35 31.36 0.10
CA SER A 271 17.14 32.18 0.08
C SER A 271 17.41 33.55 0.72
N VAL A 272 16.91 34.60 0.07
CA VAL A 272 16.90 35.98 0.58
C VAL A 272 15.57 36.34 1.25
N SER A 273 14.65 35.38 1.36
CA SER A 273 13.34 35.62 1.97
C SER A 273 13.47 35.89 3.47
N ALA A 274 12.66 36.81 3.99
CA ALA A 274 12.63 37.13 5.42
C ALA A 274 12.13 35.96 6.29
N ASP A 275 11.41 35.00 5.71
CA ASP A 275 10.91 33.80 6.40
C ASP A 275 11.81 32.56 6.22
N ALA A 276 12.96 32.73 5.57
CA ALA A 276 13.93 31.67 5.35
C ALA A 276 14.53 31.17 6.67
N ILE A 277 14.58 29.86 6.83
CA ILE A 277 15.20 29.20 7.97
C ILE A 277 16.64 28.84 7.63
N GLU A 278 17.59 29.41 8.38
CA GLU A 278 19.03 29.13 8.26
C GLU A 278 19.55 29.10 6.81
N SER A 279 19.31 30.17 6.04
CA SER A 279 19.62 30.22 4.60
C SER A 279 21.10 30.00 4.23
N LYS A 280 22.01 30.09 5.20
CA LYS A 280 23.44 29.80 5.01
C LYS A 280 23.77 28.31 5.05
N MET A 281 22.86 27.46 5.56
CA MET A 281 23.08 26.01 5.66
C MET A 281 22.57 25.29 4.41
N GLU A 282 23.40 24.42 3.83
CA GLU A 282 23.03 23.57 2.69
C GLU A 282 22.11 22.42 3.09
N SER A 283 22.26 21.91 4.31
CA SER A 283 21.46 20.83 4.88
C SER A 283 21.19 21.08 6.36
N ILE A 284 20.07 20.57 6.85
CA ILE A 284 19.65 20.68 8.24
C ILE A 284 19.32 19.29 8.78
N ARG A 285 19.68 19.04 10.04
CA ARG A 285 19.20 17.86 10.76
C ARG A 285 17.78 18.12 11.25
N VAL A 286 16.82 17.44 10.64
CA VAL A 286 15.39 17.54 10.95
C VAL A 286 15.03 16.46 11.96
N TYR A 287 14.85 16.85 13.21
CA TYR A 287 14.36 15.96 14.25
C TYR A 287 12.86 15.75 14.11
N HIS A 288 12.40 14.51 14.21
CA HIS A 288 10.98 14.16 14.09
C HIS A 288 10.14 14.66 15.28
N SER A 289 10.76 15.09 16.38
CA SER A 289 10.12 15.89 17.43
C SER A 289 9.45 17.16 16.89
N ASN A 290 9.95 17.72 15.79
CA ASN A 290 9.31 18.85 15.12
C ASN A 290 7.98 18.47 14.48
N ALA A 291 7.86 17.25 13.94
CA ALA A 291 6.59 16.73 13.46
C ALA A 291 5.59 16.57 14.60
N GLN A 292 6.03 16.04 15.75
CA GLN A 292 5.18 15.88 16.94
C GLN A 292 4.54 17.20 17.38
N ARG A 293 5.30 18.30 17.44
CA ARG A 293 4.73 19.60 17.84
C ARG A 293 3.78 20.18 16.79
N LEU A 294 4.02 19.95 15.49
CA LEU A 294 3.05 20.36 14.46
C LEU A 294 1.73 19.60 14.59
N GLU A 295 1.79 18.31 14.90
CA GLU A 295 0.62 17.46 15.12
C GLU A 295 -0.15 17.86 16.39
N GLN A 296 0.55 18.19 17.48
CA GLN A 296 -0.06 18.72 18.70
C GLN A 296 -0.76 20.07 18.47
N LYS A 297 -0.25 20.89 17.55
CA LYS A 297 -0.88 22.16 17.13
C LYS A 297 -1.93 21.98 16.03
N ASN A 298 -2.23 20.75 15.62
CA ASN A 298 -3.17 20.44 14.53
C ASN A 298 -2.79 21.17 13.21
N LEU A 299 -1.49 21.33 12.94
CA LEU A 299 -0.95 21.89 11.70
C LEU A 299 -0.61 20.80 10.67
N ALA A 300 -0.54 19.55 11.12
CA ALA A 300 -0.36 18.35 10.33
C ALA A 300 -0.94 17.15 11.11
N TRP A 301 -1.13 16.00 10.46
CA TRP A 301 -1.60 14.78 11.14
C TRP A 301 -1.22 13.51 10.37
N PRO A 302 -0.83 12.41 11.02
CA PRO A 302 -0.60 11.12 10.36
C PRO A 302 -1.86 10.60 9.65
N TYR A 303 -1.69 9.72 8.68
CA TYR A 303 -2.81 9.14 7.92
C TYR A 303 -2.46 7.79 7.30
N PRO A 304 -3.46 6.89 7.15
CA PRO A 304 -3.32 5.70 6.33
C PRO A 304 -3.27 6.07 4.84
N TYR A 305 -2.47 5.36 4.06
CA TYR A 305 -2.37 5.55 2.61
C TYR A 305 -2.49 4.24 1.84
N GLU A 306 -3.03 4.31 0.62
CA GLU A 306 -3.14 3.20 -0.31
C GLU A 306 -2.89 3.72 -1.74
N SER A 307 -2.04 3.06 -2.51
CA SER A 307 -1.90 3.38 -3.93
C SER A 307 -3.05 2.79 -4.75
N ASP A 308 -3.36 3.40 -5.89
CA ASP A 308 -4.17 2.77 -6.92
C ASP A 308 -3.56 1.42 -7.30
N ARG A 309 -4.44 0.47 -7.65
CA ARG A 309 -4.03 -0.87 -8.05
C ARG A 309 -3.47 -0.83 -9.45
N TRP A 310 -2.37 -1.54 -9.67
CA TRP A 310 -1.83 -1.76 -11.01
C TRP A 310 -1.70 -3.24 -11.33
N SER A 311 -1.84 -3.56 -12.60
CA SER A 311 -1.73 -4.93 -13.10
C SER A 311 -0.25 -5.29 -13.31
N SER A 312 0.19 -6.39 -12.70
CA SER A 312 1.51 -6.95 -12.98
C SER A 312 1.45 -7.86 -14.21
N THR A 313 2.30 -7.56 -15.20
CA THR A 313 2.44 -8.38 -16.42
C THR A 313 3.07 -9.74 -16.15
N GLN A 314 3.73 -9.92 -15.00
CA GLN A 314 4.38 -11.18 -14.62
C GLN A 314 3.40 -12.35 -14.51
N GLY A 315 2.16 -12.09 -14.08
CA GLY A 315 1.12 -13.12 -13.96
C GLY A 315 0.61 -13.61 -15.33
N LEU A 316 0.55 -12.73 -16.33
CA LEU A 316 -0.07 -13.02 -17.63
C LEU A 316 0.72 -14.03 -18.49
N MET A 317 1.95 -14.34 -18.10
CA MET A 317 2.76 -15.39 -18.75
C MET A 317 2.31 -16.80 -18.38
N TYR A 318 1.50 -16.96 -17.33
CA TYR A 318 1.08 -18.27 -16.80
C TYR A 318 -0.28 -18.66 -17.36
N LYS A 319 -0.27 -19.26 -18.55
CA LYS A 319 -1.45 -19.83 -19.22
C LYS A 319 -1.38 -21.36 -19.21
N ASN A 320 -2.47 -22.00 -18.79
CA ASN A 320 -2.61 -23.46 -18.77
C ASN A 320 -1.48 -24.20 -18.04
N VAL A 321 -1.07 -23.66 -16.89
CA VAL A 321 -0.06 -24.27 -16.04
C VAL A 321 -0.66 -25.49 -15.35
N THR A 322 -0.02 -26.64 -15.51
CA THR A 322 -0.41 -27.84 -14.77
C THR A 322 0.25 -27.84 -13.40
N ILE A 323 -0.55 -27.84 -12.35
CA ILE A 323 -0.12 -27.95 -10.96
C ILE A 323 -0.43 -29.36 -10.48
N THR A 324 0.58 -30.04 -9.93
CA THR A 324 0.43 -31.37 -9.32
C THR A 324 0.38 -31.26 -7.80
N PHE A 325 -0.58 -31.93 -7.14
CA PHE A 325 -0.81 -31.94 -5.69
C PHE A 325 -0.96 -33.35 -5.08
#